data_AF-A0A5T8WIE9-F1
#
_entry.id   AF-A0A5T8WIE9-F1
#
_cell.length_a   1.000
_cell.length_b   1.000
_cell.length_c   1.000
_cell.angle_alpha   90.00
_cell.angle_beta   90.00
_cell.angle_gamma   90.00
#
_symmetry.space_group_name_H-M   'P 1'
#
loop_
_entity.id
_entity.type
_entity.pdbx_description
1 polymer ?
#
loop_
_entity_poly.entity_id
_entity_poly.type
_entity_poly.pdbx_seq_one_letter_code
_entity_poly.pdbx_strand_id
1 'polypeptide(L)'
;LGNDNLPPSEAGSNGIYEAFEQRLIDFLTTPATASGYESGAIDQTDASQPAAIEAFINSPEFQKNIRMRDIEKNKIGSGSYGTVYRLHDDFVVKIPVNERGIKVDVNSPEHRNCHPDRVSKYLNMANDDKNFSRSAIMNINGKDVTVLVSKYIQGQEFDVEDEDNYRMAEALLKSRGVYMHDINILGNILVKEGVLFFVDGDQIVLSQESRQQRSVSLATRQLEEQIKAHHMIKLKRAETEGNTEDVEYYKSLITDLDALIGEEEQTPAPGRRFKLAAPEEGTLVAKVLKDELKK
;
A
#
# COMPACT_ATOMS: atom_id res chain seq x y z
N LEU A 1 -24.85 34.42 -16.47
CA LEU A 1 -25.69 33.64 -17.41
C LEU A 1 -24.78 33.09 -18.49
N GLY A 2 -24.64 31.76 -18.53
CA GLY A 2 -23.71 31.03 -19.40
C GLY A 2 -23.22 29.79 -18.66
N ASN A 3 -24.08 28.76 -18.64
CA ASN A 3 -23.91 27.49 -17.94
C ASN A 3 -23.47 26.45 -18.98
N ASP A 4 -22.17 26.16 -19.06
CA ASP A 4 -21.63 25.14 -19.96
C ASP A 4 -21.36 23.84 -19.18
N ASN A 5 -22.46 23.21 -18.74
CA ASN A 5 -22.46 21.78 -18.47
C ASN A 5 -22.58 21.05 -19.82
N LEU A 6 -21.44 20.71 -20.41
CA LEU A 6 -21.38 19.67 -21.43
C LEU A 6 -21.02 18.33 -20.75
N PRO A 7 -21.74 17.24 -21.06
CA PRO A 7 -21.39 15.92 -20.55
C PRO A 7 -20.05 15.48 -21.16
N PRO A 8 -19.23 14.70 -20.44
CA PRO A 8 -18.04 14.10 -21.03
C PRO A 8 -18.48 13.23 -22.21
N SER A 9 -17.96 13.52 -23.40
CA SER A 9 -18.25 12.79 -24.62
C SER A 9 -17.87 11.31 -24.51
N GLU A 10 -18.82 10.41 -24.77
CA GLU A 10 -18.68 8.95 -24.87
C GLU A 10 -17.79 8.44 -26.03
N ALA A 11 -16.89 9.27 -26.57
CA ALA A 11 -16.07 8.92 -27.73
C ALA A 11 -14.58 8.92 -27.34
N GLY A 12 -14.15 7.86 -26.64
CA GLY A 12 -12.72 7.64 -26.38
C GLY A 12 -12.34 6.54 -25.39
N SER A 13 -13.28 6.02 -24.58
CA SER A 13 -12.95 5.06 -23.51
C SER A 13 -12.93 3.59 -23.93
N ASN A 14 -13.59 3.22 -25.03
CA ASN A 14 -13.78 1.80 -25.39
C ASN A 14 -12.48 1.04 -25.67
N GLY A 15 -11.45 1.69 -26.23
CA GLY A 15 -10.18 1.00 -26.59
C GLY A 15 -9.22 0.77 -25.42
N ILE A 16 -9.24 1.63 -24.40
CA ILE A 16 -8.44 1.44 -23.18
C ILE A 16 -9.08 0.37 -22.30
N TYR A 17 -10.42 0.31 -22.32
CA TYR A 17 -11.23 -0.63 -21.56
C TYR A 17 -11.07 -2.08 -22.07
N GLU A 18 -11.18 -2.30 -23.38
CA GLU A 18 -10.91 -3.61 -23.99
C GLU A 18 -9.47 -4.07 -23.73
N ALA A 19 -8.50 -3.15 -23.75
CA ALA A 19 -7.12 -3.46 -23.44
C ALA A 19 -6.88 -3.85 -21.97
N PHE A 20 -7.60 -3.23 -21.02
CA PHE A 20 -7.56 -3.62 -19.61
C PHE A 20 -8.20 -4.99 -19.39
N GLU A 21 -9.41 -5.22 -19.92
CA GLU A 21 -10.08 -6.52 -19.81
C GLU A 21 -9.27 -7.64 -20.45
N GLN A 22 -8.70 -7.41 -21.64
CA GLN A 22 -7.88 -8.41 -22.31
C GLN A 22 -6.59 -8.69 -21.53
N ARG A 23 -5.92 -7.66 -21.02
CA ARG A 23 -4.71 -7.84 -20.18
C ARG A 23 -5.03 -8.55 -18.87
N LEU A 24 -6.22 -8.35 -18.32
CA LEU A 24 -6.71 -9.02 -17.12
C LEU A 24 -7.05 -10.49 -17.39
N ILE A 25 -7.63 -10.80 -18.56
CA ILE A 25 -7.88 -12.18 -19.01
C ILE A 25 -6.56 -12.93 -19.27
N ASP A 26 -5.61 -12.28 -19.95
CA ASP A 26 -4.26 -12.81 -20.19
C ASP A 26 -3.49 -12.99 -18.85
N PHE A 27 -3.63 -12.01 -17.95
CA PHE A 27 -3.10 -12.00 -16.58
C PHE A 27 -3.61 -13.17 -15.76
N LEU A 28 -4.92 -13.42 -15.82
CA LEU A 28 -5.49 -14.53 -15.11
C LEU A 28 -4.97 -15.80 -15.75
N THR A 29 -5.14 -16.05 -17.04
CA THR A 29 -4.79 -17.32 -17.72
C THR A 29 -3.34 -17.81 -17.54
N THR A 30 -2.38 -16.95 -17.19
CA THR A 30 -0.98 -17.32 -16.92
C THR A 30 -0.79 -18.02 -15.56
N PRO A 31 -0.16 -19.22 -15.47
CA PRO A 31 0.04 -19.92 -14.20
C PRO A 31 0.98 -19.16 -13.25
N ALA A 32 0.60 -19.01 -11.98
CA ALA A 32 1.55 -18.64 -10.93
C ALA A 32 2.36 -19.87 -10.53
N THR A 33 3.68 -19.75 -10.44
CA THR A 33 4.53 -20.75 -9.80
C THR A 33 4.08 -20.92 -8.35
N ALA A 34 3.57 -22.10 -8.04
CA ALA A 34 3.06 -22.47 -6.73
C ALA A 34 4.19 -22.47 -5.69
N SER A 35 3.97 -21.79 -4.57
CA SER A 35 4.59 -22.12 -3.30
C SER A 35 3.48 -22.19 -2.27
N GLY A 36 3.21 -23.42 -1.82
CA GLY A 36 2.14 -23.73 -0.89
C GLY A 36 2.49 -23.28 0.52
N TYR A 37 1.49 -22.79 1.24
CA TYR A 37 1.51 -22.67 2.69
C TYR A 37 0.19 -23.19 3.25
N GLU A 38 0.33 -24.09 4.23
CA GLU A 38 -0.74 -24.79 4.90
C GLU A 38 -1.57 -23.86 5.78
N SER A 39 -2.89 -24.04 5.72
CA SER A 39 -3.87 -23.41 6.59
C SER A 39 -3.80 -24.03 7.99
N GLY A 40 -3.47 -23.22 9.00
CA GLY A 40 -3.52 -23.62 10.41
C GLY A 40 -4.96 -23.65 10.92
N ALA A 41 -5.37 -24.79 11.48
CA ALA A 41 -6.69 -25.03 12.04
C ALA A 41 -7.04 -24.05 13.17
N ILE A 42 -8.28 -23.56 13.15
CA ILE A 42 -8.87 -22.67 14.17
C ILE A 42 -9.56 -23.52 15.25
N ASP A 43 -9.14 -23.27 16.49
CA ASP A 43 -9.70 -23.87 17.71
C ASP A 43 -11.09 -23.29 17.99
N GLN A 44 -12.09 -24.16 18.16
CA GLN A 44 -13.50 -23.77 18.36
C GLN A 44 -13.73 -23.33 19.81
N THR A 45 -14.12 -22.07 20.01
CA THR A 45 -14.71 -21.58 21.25
C THR A 45 -16.03 -20.84 20.94
N ASP A 46 -16.97 -20.93 21.89
CA ASP A 46 -18.41 -20.64 21.82
C ASP A 46 -18.88 -19.56 20.82
N ALA A 47 -19.94 -19.91 20.08
CA ALA A 47 -20.49 -19.19 18.94
C ALA A 47 -21.05 -17.79 19.28
N SER A 48 -20.16 -16.81 19.43
CA SER A 48 -20.44 -15.43 19.06
C SER A 48 -20.77 -15.40 17.56
N GLN A 49 -21.77 -14.60 17.16
CA GLN A 49 -22.00 -14.31 15.75
C GLN A 49 -20.67 -13.85 15.11
N PRO A 50 -20.30 -14.36 13.92
CA PRO A 50 -19.09 -13.97 13.24
C PRO A 50 -19.12 -12.46 12.97
N ALA A 51 -17.95 -11.80 13.03
CA ALA A 51 -17.87 -10.38 12.69
C ALA A 51 -18.39 -10.15 11.27
N ALA A 52 -18.98 -8.99 10.97
CA ALA A 52 -19.59 -8.70 9.67
C ALA A 52 -18.63 -8.96 8.49
N ILE A 53 -17.34 -8.64 8.64
CA ILE A 53 -16.32 -8.91 7.63
C ILE A 53 -16.10 -10.42 7.40
N GLU A 54 -16.15 -11.22 8.46
CA GLU A 54 -16.07 -12.69 8.37
C GLU A 54 -17.31 -13.26 7.68
N ALA A 55 -18.50 -12.75 8.04
CA ALA A 55 -19.74 -13.14 7.39
C ALA A 55 -19.72 -12.81 5.88
N PHE A 56 -19.15 -11.65 5.52
CA PHE A 56 -19.01 -11.22 4.13
C PHE A 56 -18.04 -12.11 3.33
N ILE A 57 -16.81 -12.34 3.80
CA ILE A 57 -15.83 -13.15 3.05
C ILE A 57 -16.23 -14.63 2.95
N ASN A 58 -17.07 -15.10 3.86
CA ASN A 58 -17.63 -16.46 3.83
C ASN A 58 -19.01 -16.53 3.16
N SER A 59 -19.52 -15.42 2.62
CA SER A 59 -20.82 -15.39 1.94
C SER A 59 -20.76 -16.11 0.58
N PRO A 60 -21.86 -16.76 0.14
CA PRO A 60 -21.95 -17.33 -1.20
C PRO A 60 -21.70 -16.29 -2.30
N GLU A 61 -22.07 -15.04 -2.06
CA GLU A 61 -21.87 -13.93 -2.99
C GLU A 61 -20.39 -13.59 -3.19
N PHE A 62 -19.56 -13.72 -2.15
CA PHE A 62 -18.12 -13.50 -2.21
C PHE A 62 -17.38 -14.72 -2.79
N GLN A 63 -17.85 -15.93 -2.46
CA GLN A 63 -17.20 -17.19 -2.86
C GLN A 63 -17.51 -17.62 -4.30
N LYS A 64 -18.56 -17.08 -4.93
CA LYS A 64 -18.86 -17.37 -6.34
C LYS A 64 -17.76 -16.82 -7.25
N ASN A 65 -17.63 -17.42 -8.44
CA ASN A 65 -16.82 -16.85 -9.50
C ASN A 65 -17.38 -15.49 -9.94
N ILE A 66 -16.63 -14.43 -9.70
CA ILE A 66 -16.97 -13.05 -10.06
C ILE A 66 -16.27 -12.69 -11.35
N ARG A 67 -17.04 -12.14 -12.31
CA ARG A 67 -16.42 -11.56 -13.51
C ARG A 67 -16.04 -10.12 -13.24
N MET A 68 -14.87 -9.72 -13.70
CA MET A 68 -14.35 -8.37 -13.46
C MET A 68 -15.27 -7.28 -14.01
N ARG A 69 -15.80 -7.49 -15.22
CA ARG A 69 -16.82 -6.62 -15.82
C ARG A 69 -18.07 -6.40 -14.95
N ASP A 70 -18.39 -7.35 -14.07
CA ASP A 70 -19.60 -7.28 -13.24
C ASP A 70 -19.39 -6.35 -12.03
N ILE A 71 -18.14 -6.16 -11.58
CA ILE A 71 -17.77 -5.30 -10.44
C ILE A 71 -17.11 -3.99 -10.86
N GLU A 72 -16.76 -3.81 -12.13
CA GLU A 72 -16.01 -2.64 -12.61
C GLU A 72 -16.74 -1.32 -12.35
N LYS A 73 -18.07 -1.31 -12.49
CA LYS A 73 -18.93 -0.17 -12.13
C LYS A 73 -18.84 0.26 -10.66
N ASN A 74 -18.27 -0.59 -9.80
CA ASN A 74 -18.09 -0.31 -8.38
C ASN A 74 -16.65 0.11 -8.05
N LYS A 75 -15.79 0.37 -9.05
CA LYS A 75 -14.44 0.88 -8.83
C LYS A 75 -14.51 2.24 -8.13
N ILE A 76 -13.74 2.39 -7.06
CA ILE A 76 -13.64 3.64 -6.28
C ILE A 76 -12.24 4.21 -6.22
N GLY A 77 -11.21 3.45 -6.62
CA GLY A 77 -9.83 3.94 -6.66
C GLY A 77 -8.89 2.95 -7.33
N SER A 78 -7.73 3.42 -7.77
CA SER A 78 -6.63 2.59 -8.26
C SER A 78 -5.30 3.26 -7.98
N GLY A 79 -4.31 2.46 -7.58
CA GLY A 79 -2.95 2.93 -7.32
C GLY A 79 -1.90 1.93 -7.79
N SER A 80 -0.67 2.10 -7.32
CA SER A 80 0.48 1.31 -7.78
C SER A 80 0.44 -0.16 -7.37
N TYR A 81 -0.24 -0.47 -6.26
CA TYR A 81 -0.27 -1.81 -5.67
C TYR A 81 -1.62 -2.52 -5.83
N GLY A 82 -2.65 -1.83 -6.31
CA GLY A 82 -3.96 -2.45 -6.49
C GLY A 82 -5.07 -1.49 -6.91
N THR A 83 -6.22 -2.08 -7.22
CA THR A 83 -7.45 -1.39 -7.60
C THR A 83 -8.54 -1.74 -6.59
N VAL A 84 -9.28 -0.74 -6.13
CA VAL A 84 -10.24 -0.85 -5.03
C VAL A 84 -11.67 -0.78 -5.57
N TYR A 85 -12.48 -1.75 -5.17
CA TYR A 85 -13.88 -1.88 -5.56
C TYR A 85 -14.77 -1.90 -4.32
N ARG A 86 -15.86 -1.14 -4.33
CA ARG A 86 -16.88 -1.20 -3.27
C ARG A 86 -17.82 -2.37 -3.51
N LEU A 87 -17.85 -3.34 -2.61
CA LEU A 87 -18.72 -4.51 -2.73
C LEU A 87 -19.64 -4.60 -1.51
N HIS A 88 -20.89 -4.99 -1.74
CA HIS A 88 -21.89 -5.21 -0.68
C HIS A 88 -22.13 -3.99 0.24
N ASP A 89 -22.01 -2.79 -0.33
CA ASP A 89 -22.21 -1.46 0.28
C ASP A 89 -21.30 -1.09 1.47
N ASP A 90 -20.92 -2.05 2.31
CA ASP A 90 -20.20 -1.87 3.57
C ASP A 90 -18.72 -2.27 3.49
N PHE A 91 -18.28 -2.86 2.38
CA PHE A 91 -16.91 -3.34 2.21
C PHE A 91 -16.25 -2.80 0.95
N VAL A 92 -14.92 -2.72 1.02
CA VAL A 92 -14.05 -2.49 -0.11
C VAL A 92 -13.14 -3.69 -0.30
N VAL A 93 -12.90 -4.06 -1.56
CA VAL A 93 -11.99 -5.12 -1.95
C VAL A 93 -10.91 -4.52 -2.83
N LYS A 94 -9.66 -4.57 -2.35
CA LYS A 94 -8.46 -4.20 -3.12
C LYS A 94 -7.92 -5.45 -3.80
N ILE A 95 -7.96 -5.43 -5.12
CA ILE A 95 -7.43 -6.47 -6.01
C ILE A 95 -6.02 -6.07 -6.42
N PRO A 96 -5.02 -6.98 -6.39
CA PRO A 96 -3.61 -6.69 -6.69
C PRO A 96 -3.35 -6.54 -8.21
N VAL A 97 -4.08 -5.61 -8.82
CA VAL A 97 -3.93 -5.14 -10.19
C VAL A 97 -3.81 -3.63 -10.13
N ASN A 98 -2.67 -3.10 -10.57
CA ASN A 98 -2.41 -1.67 -10.47
C ASN A 98 -3.22 -0.84 -11.48
N GLU A 99 -3.13 0.47 -11.38
CA GLU A 99 -3.81 1.43 -12.27
C GLU A 99 -3.56 1.21 -13.78
N ARG A 100 -2.47 0.53 -14.16
CA ARG A 100 -2.13 0.20 -15.56
C ARG A 100 -2.73 -1.14 -16.03
N GLY A 101 -3.47 -1.83 -15.17
CA GLY A 101 -3.97 -3.18 -15.41
C GLY A 101 -2.91 -4.27 -15.28
N ILE A 102 -1.79 -3.99 -14.61
CA ILE A 102 -0.68 -4.95 -14.45
C ILE A 102 -0.82 -5.66 -13.11
N LYS A 103 -0.61 -6.98 -13.11
CA LYS A 103 -0.49 -7.78 -11.89
C LYS A 103 0.54 -7.19 -10.94
N VAL A 104 0.16 -7.06 -9.69
CA VAL A 104 1.09 -6.87 -8.59
C VAL A 104 1.35 -8.24 -7.99
N ASP A 105 2.57 -8.75 -8.14
CA ASP A 105 2.96 -10.00 -7.50
C ASP A 105 3.26 -9.74 -6.02
N VAL A 106 2.22 -9.87 -5.19
CA VAL A 106 2.29 -9.64 -3.73
C VAL A 106 3.24 -10.59 -3.00
N ASN A 107 3.74 -11.64 -3.66
CA ASN A 107 4.75 -12.54 -3.10
C ASN A 107 6.18 -12.16 -3.51
N SER A 108 6.33 -11.22 -4.46
CA SER A 108 7.64 -10.81 -4.94
C SER A 108 8.41 -10.05 -3.86
N PRO A 109 9.75 -10.08 -3.87
CA PRO A 109 10.57 -9.23 -3.02
C PRO A 109 10.17 -7.74 -3.07
N GLU A 110 9.73 -7.29 -4.24
CA GLU A 110 9.41 -5.90 -4.52
C GLU A 110 8.06 -5.44 -3.96
N HIS A 111 7.07 -6.33 -3.82
CA HIS A 111 5.70 -5.96 -3.43
C HIS A 111 5.17 -6.70 -2.19
N ARG A 112 6.00 -7.50 -1.50
CA ARG A 112 5.58 -8.22 -0.28
C ARG A 112 5.05 -7.34 0.85
N ASN A 113 5.34 -6.04 0.83
CA ASN A 113 4.79 -5.10 1.79
C ASN A 113 3.28 -4.87 1.58
N CYS A 114 2.79 -4.95 0.33
CA CYS A 114 1.37 -4.83 0.00
C CYS A 114 0.63 -6.19 0.08
N HIS A 115 1.26 -7.24 0.65
CA HIS A 115 0.59 -8.53 0.82
C HIS A 115 -0.62 -8.41 1.76
N PRO A 116 -1.82 -8.87 1.36
CA PRO A 116 -3.05 -8.66 2.13
C PRO A 116 -2.99 -9.11 3.61
N ASP A 117 -2.31 -10.20 3.93
CA ASP A 117 -2.11 -10.64 5.33
C ASP A 117 -1.36 -9.60 6.18
N ARG A 118 -0.32 -8.99 5.61
CA ARG A 118 0.47 -7.95 6.30
C ARG A 118 -0.37 -6.67 6.42
N VAL A 119 -0.96 -6.24 5.32
CA VAL A 119 -1.70 -4.96 5.25
C VAL A 119 -2.92 -5.00 6.18
N SER A 120 -3.68 -6.10 6.18
CA SER A 120 -4.84 -6.24 7.07
C SER A 120 -4.47 -6.12 8.55
N LYS A 121 -3.36 -6.73 8.97
CA LYS A 121 -2.86 -6.59 10.34
C LYS A 121 -2.56 -5.14 10.69
N TYR A 122 -1.83 -4.42 9.83
CA TYR A 122 -1.48 -3.03 10.11
C TYR A 122 -2.68 -2.09 10.04
N LEU A 123 -3.63 -2.30 9.13
CA LEU A 123 -4.88 -1.53 9.09
C LEU A 123 -5.73 -1.77 10.34
N ASN A 124 -5.80 -3.00 10.84
CA ASN A 124 -6.51 -3.31 12.08
C ASN A 124 -5.88 -2.58 13.29
N MET A 125 -4.55 -2.51 13.36
CA MET A 125 -3.84 -1.72 14.38
C MET A 125 -4.07 -0.23 14.20
N ALA A 126 -3.86 0.29 12.99
CA ALA A 126 -3.96 1.70 12.66
C ALA A 126 -5.35 2.27 12.91
N ASN A 127 -6.41 1.44 12.83
CA ASN A 127 -7.79 1.86 13.09
C ASN A 127 -8.31 1.43 14.47
N ASP A 128 -7.48 0.81 15.31
CA ASP A 128 -7.87 0.21 16.61
C ASP A 128 -9.14 -0.66 16.51
N ASP A 129 -9.22 -1.45 15.44
CA ASP A 129 -10.36 -2.30 15.14
C ASP A 129 -9.86 -3.63 14.55
N LYS A 130 -9.93 -4.68 15.37
CA LYS A 130 -9.50 -6.04 14.99
C LYS A 130 -10.30 -6.62 13.82
N ASN A 131 -11.42 -6.01 13.42
CA ASN A 131 -12.30 -6.45 12.35
C ASN A 131 -12.37 -5.43 11.19
N PHE A 132 -11.42 -4.49 11.13
CA PHE A 132 -11.39 -3.49 10.08
C PHE A 132 -11.07 -4.09 8.70
N SER A 133 -10.13 -5.05 8.66
CA SER A 133 -9.60 -5.61 7.43
C SER A 133 -9.22 -7.09 7.55
N ARG A 134 -9.32 -7.82 6.43
CA ARG A 134 -8.97 -9.23 6.25
C ARG A 134 -8.30 -9.48 4.92
N SER A 135 -7.37 -10.41 4.91
CA SER A 135 -6.95 -11.11 3.70
C SER A 135 -7.98 -12.17 3.36
N ALA A 136 -8.33 -12.31 2.08
CA ALA A 136 -9.27 -13.31 1.62
C ALA A 136 -8.87 -13.82 0.22
N ILE A 137 -9.40 -14.98 -0.16
CA ILE A 137 -9.27 -15.52 -1.51
C ILE A 137 -10.60 -15.27 -2.22
N MET A 138 -10.55 -14.57 -3.35
CA MET A 138 -11.71 -14.28 -4.19
C MET A 138 -11.52 -14.95 -5.54
N ASN A 139 -12.54 -15.68 -6.01
CA ASN A 139 -12.49 -16.29 -7.34
C ASN A 139 -12.91 -15.27 -8.39
N ILE A 140 -11.95 -14.84 -9.21
CA ILE A 140 -12.10 -13.80 -10.23
C ILE A 140 -11.82 -14.39 -11.60
N ASN A 141 -12.81 -14.33 -12.51
CA ASN A 141 -12.81 -14.99 -13.82
C ASN A 141 -12.27 -16.44 -13.77
N GLY A 142 -12.67 -17.21 -12.76
CA GLY A 142 -12.29 -18.61 -12.58
C GLY A 142 -10.93 -18.83 -11.90
N LYS A 143 -10.32 -17.79 -11.32
CA LYS A 143 -9.02 -17.89 -10.65
C LYS A 143 -9.04 -17.34 -9.25
N ASP A 144 -8.34 -18.04 -8.37
CA ASP A 144 -8.20 -17.64 -6.98
C ASP A 144 -7.17 -16.51 -6.87
N VAL A 145 -7.61 -15.37 -6.35
CA VAL A 145 -6.80 -14.17 -6.17
C VAL A 145 -6.83 -13.79 -4.70
N THR A 146 -5.66 -13.65 -4.09
CA THR A 146 -5.54 -13.07 -2.74
C THR A 146 -5.87 -11.59 -2.80
N VAL A 147 -6.91 -11.17 -2.09
CA VAL A 147 -7.41 -9.80 -2.04
C VAL A 147 -7.40 -9.28 -0.61
N LEU A 148 -7.33 -7.95 -0.48
CA LEU A 148 -7.53 -7.28 0.81
C LEU A 148 -8.96 -6.77 0.89
N VAL A 149 -9.70 -7.23 1.89
CA VAL A 149 -11.07 -6.79 2.18
C VAL A 149 -11.02 -5.87 3.39
N SER A 150 -11.62 -4.69 3.31
CA SER A 150 -11.69 -3.75 4.44
C SER A 150 -13.07 -3.13 4.56
N LYS A 151 -13.40 -2.57 5.72
CA LYS A 151 -14.62 -1.78 5.90
C LYS A 151 -14.62 -0.59 4.94
N TYR A 152 -15.75 -0.32 4.32
CA TYR A 152 -15.96 0.89 3.55
C TYR A 152 -16.24 2.07 4.49
N ILE A 153 -15.44 3.13 4.35
CA ILE A 153 -15.63 4.36 5.11
C ILE A 153 -16.16 5.42 4.16
N GLN A 154 -17.44 5.77 4.32
CA GLN A 154 -18.04 6.94 3.68
C GLN A 154 -17.65 8.20 4.46
N GLY A 155 -16.37 8.56 4.39
CA GLY A 155 -15.79 9.74 5.02
C GLY A 155 -15.36 10.79 4.00
N GLN A 156 -14.94 11.95 4.49
CA GLN A 156 -14.28 12.97 3.70
C GLN A 156 -12.76 12.77 3.78
N GLU A 157 -12.03 13.16 2.75
CA GLU A 157 -10.57 13.19 2.80
C GLU A 157 -10.13 14.15 3.91
N PHE A 158 -9.17 13.71 4.72
CA PHE A 158 -8.61 14.51 5.80
C PHE A 158 -7.44 15.32 5.27
N ASP A 159 -7.47 16.63 5.50
CA ASP A 159 -6.46 17.57 5.00
C ASP A 159 -5.19 17.50 5.84
N VAL A 160 -4.21 16.73 5.35
CA VAL A 160 -2.89 16.54 5.95
C VAL A 160 -1.87 17.58 5.49
N GLU A 161 -2.24 18.51 4.60
CA GLU A 161 -1.37 19.65 4.26
C GLU A 161 -1.34 20.67 5.41
N ASP A 162 -2.40 20.71 6.23
CA ASP A 162 -2.42 21.43 7.49
C ASP A 162 -1.53 20.72 8.55
N GLU A 163 -0.54 21.45 9.09
CA GLU A 163 0.45 20.89 10.02
C GLU A 163 -0.18 20.36 11.33
N ASP A 164 -1.23 20.99 11.84
CA ASP A 164 -1.87 20.55 13.08
C ASP A 164 -2.65 19.25 12.84
N ASN A 165 -3.31 19.14 11.70
CA ASN A 165 -3.96 17.92 11.24
C ASN A 165 -2.95 16.78 11.03
N TYR A 166 -1.82 17.05 10.35
CA TYR A 166 -0.74 16.08 10.18
C TYR A 166 -0.27 15.55 11.54
N ARG A 167 0.07 16.45 12.47
CA ARG A 167 0.56 16.08 13.81
C ARG A 167 -0.47 15.29 14.60
N MET A 168 -1.75 15.61 14.47
CA MET A 168 -2.83 14.86 15.10
C MET A 168 -2.92 13.42 14.55
N ALA A 169 -2.86 13.26 13.23
CA ALA A 169 -2.89 11.95 12.59
C ALA A 169 -1.65 11.11 12.94
N GLU A 170 -0.47 11.72 12.92
CA GLU A 170 0.79 11.08 13.30
C GLU A 170 0.78 10.62 14.77
N ALA A 171 0.36 11.50 15.69
CA ALA A 171 0.26 11.17 17.11
C ALA A 171 -0.72 10.02 17.36
N LEU A 172 -1.84 9.98 16.62
CA LEU A 172 -2.81 8.90 16.70
C LEU A 172 -2.22 7.57 16.23
N LEU A 173 -1.56 7.52 15.06
CA LEU A 173 -0.87 6.32 14.58
C LEU A 173 0.18 5.83 15.58
N LYS A 174 0.99 6.75 16.11
CA LYS A 174 2.02 6.45 17.11
C LYS A 174 1.42 5.85 18.37
N SER A 175 0.31 6.41 18.87
CA SER A 175 -0.42 5.87 20.04
C SER A 175 -0.97 4.45 19.80
N ARG A 176 -1.24 4.11 18.53
CA ARG A 176 -1.68 2.78 18.08
C ARG A 176 -0.51 1.85 17.73
N GLY A 177 0.72 2.29 18.01
CA GLY A 177 1.94 1.51 17.82
C GLY A 177 2.42 1.41 16.37
N VAL A 178 1.87 2.20 15.45
CA VAL A 178 2.19 2.16 14.01
C VAL A 178 2.73 3.50 13.49
N TYR A 179 3.32 3.46 12.30
CA TYR A 179 3.82 4.60 11.54
C TYR A 179 3.45 4.40 10.06
N MET A 180 3.15 5.47 9.33
CA MET A 180 2.75 5.41 7.92
C MET A 180 3.65 6.29 7.07
N HIS A 181 4.43 5.71 6.15
CA HIS A 181 5.37 6.48 5.33
C HIS A 181 4.68 7.43 4.34
N ASP A 182 3.48 7.09 3.90
CA ASP A 182 2.67 7.81 2.93
C ASP A 182 1.47 8.51 3.59
N ILE A 183 1.63 8.96 4.83
CA ILE A 183 0.61 9.72 5.58
C ILE A 183 0.21 11.01 4.85
N ASN A 184 1.12 11.61 4.07
CA ASN A 184 0.91 12.84 3.30
C ASN A 184 0.14 12.65 2.00
N ILE A 185 -0.21 11.42 1.63
CA ILE A 185 -0.94 11.17 0.39
C ILE A 185 -2.43 11.40 0.63
N LEU A 186 -3.00 12.34 -0.13
CA LEU A 186 -4.42 12.64 -0.11
C LEU A 186 -5.24 11.36 -0.40
N GLY A 187 -6.27 11.13 0.41
CA GLY A 187 -7.12 9.94 0.33
C GLY A 187 -6.69 8.77 1.22
N ASN A 188 -5.48 8.81 1.82
CA ASN A 188 -5.03 7.77 2.76
C ASN A 188 -5.63 7.92 4.17
N ILE A 189 -6.17 9.10 4.50
CA ILE A 189 -6.85 9.35 5.76
C ILE A 189 -8.23 9.91 5.47
N LEU A 190 -9.23 9.28 6.06
CA LEU A 190 -10.63 9.69 5.96
C LEU A 190 -11.14 10.12 7.32
N VAL A 191 -11.92 11.19 7.36
CA VAL A 191 -12.64 11.62 8.55
C VAL A 191 -14.13 11.33 8.39
N LYS A 192 -14.71 10.67 9.39
CA LYS A 192 -16.16 10.47 9.48
C LYS A 192 -16.59 10.68 10.92
N GLU A 193 -17.54 11.58 11.14
CA GLU A 193 -18.09 11.88 12.47
C GLU A 193 -17.01 12.27 13.50
N GLY A 194 -15.97 12.99 13.06
CA GLY A 194 -14.85 13.40 13.90
C GLY A 194 -13.82 12.30 14.22
N VAL A 195 -13.98 11.09 13.67
CA VAL A 195 -13.06 9.97 13.83
C VAL A 195 -12.19 9.83 12.58
N LEU A 196 -10.88 9.68 12.77
CA LEU A 196 -9.92 9.39 11.70
C LEU A 196 -9.85 7.89 11.41
N PHE A 197 -9.92 7.57 10.13
CA PHE A 197 -9.73 6.24 9.57
C PHE A 197 -8.54 6.25 8.63
N PHE A 198 -7.62 5.33 8.84
CA PHE A 198 -6.44 5.15 8.00
C PHE A 198 -6.74 4.07 6.97
N VAL A 199 -6.61 4.42 5.71
CA VAL A 199 -6.80 3.54 4.56
C VAL A 199 -5.49 3.44 3.77
N ASP A 200 -5.40 2.45 2.88
CA ASP A 200 -4.18 2.09 2.16
C ASP A 200 -2.95 1.76 3.05
N GLY A 201 -2.98 0.57 3.67
CA GLY A 201 -1.96 0.18 4.65
C GLY A 201 -0.65 -0.40 4.07
N ASP A 202 -0.37 -0.18 2.79
CA ASP A 202 0.78 -0.80 2.10
C ASP A 202 2.12 -0.34 2.70
N GLN A 203 2.20 0.91 3.14
CA GLN A 203 3.39 1.50 3.76
C GLN A 203 3.22 1.82 5.25
N ILE A 204 2.24 1.18 5.92
CA ILE A 204 2.16 1.20 7.37
C ILE A 204 3.15 0.18 7.95
N VAL A 205 3.89 0.59 8.96
CA VAL A 205 4.93 -0.17 9.67
C VAL A 205 4.78 0.03 11.19
N LEU A 206 5.63 -0.62 11.99
CA LEU A 206 5.66 -0.37 13.43
C LEU A 206 6.27 1.00 13.74
N SER A 207 5.71 1.68 14.73
CA SER A 207 6.28 2.89 15.32
C SER A 207 7.64 2.61 15.99
N GLN A 208 8.45 3.65 16.19
CA GLN A 208 9.75 3.55 16.84
C GLN A 208 9.68 2.86 18.22
N GLU A 209 8.72 3.25 19.07
CA GLU A 209 8.54 2.64 20.40
C GLU A 209 8.15 1.15 20.30
N SER A 210 7.26 0.81 19.36
CA SER A 210 6.88 -0.58 19.13
C SER A 210 8.04 -1.43 18.61
N ARG A 211 8.99 -0.85 17.86
CA ARG A 211 10.21 -1.55 17.41
C ARG A 211 11.16 -1.91 18.55
N GLN A 212 11.16 -1.14 19.64
CA GLN A 212 11.98 -1.46 20.82
C GLN A 212 11.47 -2.72 21.53
N GLN A 213 10.19 -3.03 21.39
CA GLN A 213 9.55 -4.17 22.04
C GLN A 213 9.58 -5.44 21.18
N ARG A 214 9.72 -5.32 19.86
CA ARG A 214 9.69 -6.45 18.91
C ARG A 214 10.46 -6.17 17.63
N SER A 215 11.06 -7.21 17.07
CA SER A 215 11.70 -7.12 15.76
C SER A 215 10.70 -6.85 14.63
N VAL A 216 11.14 -6.06 13.64
CA VAL A 216 10.41 -5.83 12.39
C VAL A 216 10.57 -7.01 11.43
N SER A 217 9.59 -7.23 10.56
CA SER A 217 9.66 -8.28 9.54
C SER A 217 10.65 -7.94 8.43
N LEU A 218 11.15 -8.96 7.72
CA LEU A 218 11.99 -8.76 6.54
C LEU A 218 11.30 -7.88 5.48
N ALA A 219 9.99 -8.07 5.27
CA ALA A 219 9.20 -7.23 4.37
C ALA A 219 9.19 -5.75 4.75
N THR A 220 9.23 -5.45 6.06
CA THR A 220 9.30 -4.05 6.55
C THR A 220 10.66 -3.45 6.25
N ARG A 221 11.75 -4.17 6.52
CA ARG A 221 13.11 -3.70 6.21
C ARG A 221 13.30 -3.44 4.72
N GLN A 222 12.82 -4.35 3.87
CA GLN A 222 12.95 -4.21 2.41
C GLN A 222 12.12 -3.04 1.87
N LEU A 223 10.92 -2.80 2.40
CA LEU A 223 10.15 -1.61 2.07
C LEU A 223 10.93 -0.34 2.42
N GLU A 224 11.46 -0.26 3.63
CA GLU A 224 12.19 0.92 4.11
C GLU A 224 13.49 1.15 3.32
N GLU A 225 14.20 0.09 2.95
CA GLU A 225 15.35 0.16 2.04
C GLU A 225 14.96 0.72 0.66
N GLN A 226 13.82 0.30 0.11
CA GLN A 226 13.30 0.81 -1.16
C GLN A 226 12.89 2.29 -1.06
N ILE A 227 12.20 2.68 0.02
CA ILE A 227 11.81 4.07 0.28
C ILE A 227 13.07 4.95 0.41
N LYS A 228 14.06 4.51 1.21
CA LYS A 228 15.35 5.21 1.37
C LYS A 228 16.05 5.39 0.03
N ALA A 229 16.15 4.32 -0.77
CA ALA A 229 16.76 4.37 -2.09
C ALA A 229 16.04 5.37 -3.02
N HIS A 230 14.71 5.38 -2.99
CA HIS A 230 13.91 6.32 -3.77
C HIS A 230 14.20 7.78 -3.36
N HIS A 231 14.20 8.09 -2.06
CA HIS A 231 14.52 9.43 -1.57
C HIS A 231 15.96 9.84 -1.91
N MET A 232 16.94 8.93 -1.83
CA MET A 232 18.33 9.21 -2.21
C MET A 232 18.48 9.53 -3.71
N ILE A 233 17.73 8.85 -4.58
CA ILE A 233 17.74 9.15 -6.03
C ILE A 233 17.16 10.55 -6.28
N LYS A 234 16.02 10.86 -5.64
CA LYS A 234 15.38 12.17 -5.74
C LYS A 234 16.26 13.30 -5.22
N LEU A 235 16.93 13.08 -4.09
CA LEU A 235 17.90 14.02 -3.53
C LEU A 235 19.04 14.31 -4.51
N LYS A 236 19.68 13.28 -5.08
CA LYS A 236 20.77 13.48 -6.07
C LYS A 236 20.30 14.25 -7.30
N ARG A 237 19.08 13.98 -7.75
CA ARG A 237 18.48 14.71 -8.87
C ARG A 237 18.27 16.19 -8.53
N ALA A 238 17.69 16.47 -7.37
CA ALA A 238 17.49 17.83 -6.88
C ALA A 238 18.82 18.60 -6.71
N GLU A 239 19.85 17.95 -6.18
CA GLU A 239 21.21 18.51 -6.10
C GLU A 239 21.79 18.85 -7.47
N THR A 240 21.54 17.98 -8.47
CA THR A 240 22.00 18.20 -9.86
C THR A 240 21.23 19.35 -10.54
N GLU A 241 19.94 19.47 -10.26
CA GLU A 241 19.06 20.52 -10.78
C GLU A 241 19.19 21.86 -10.02
N GLY A 242 19.89 21.86 -8.88
CA GLY A 242 20.04 23.04 -8.03
C GLY A 242 18.76 23.43 -7.28
N ASN A 243 17.81 22.51 -7.11
CA ASN A 243 16.55 22.76 -6.40
C ASN A 243 16.76 22.65 -4.89
N THR A 244 16.96 23.78 -4.21
CA THR A 244 17.25 23.82 -2.77
C THR A 244 16.09 23.32 -1.90
N GLU A 245 14.85 23.54 -2.31
CA GLU A 245 13.65 23.13 -1.58
C GLU A 245 13.52 21.59 -1.57
N ASP A 246 13.64 20.95 -2.74
CA ASP A 246 13.65 19.49 -2.83
C ASP A 246 14.84 18.87 -2.08
N VAL A 247 16.01 19.52 -2.10
CA VAL A 247 17.19 19.04 -1.36
C VAL A 247 16.91 19.01 0.14
N GLU A 248 16.32 20.07 0.70
CA GLU A 248 15.96 20.11 2.13
C GLU A 248 14.87 19.08 2.45
N TYR A 249 13.85 18.98 1.60
CA TYR A 249 12.75 18.03 1.76
C TYR A 249 13.23 16.58 1.78
N TYR A 250 13.96 16.12 0.75
CA TYR A 250 14.41 14.73 0.68
C TYR A 250 15.48 14.40 1.74
N LYS A 251 16.27 15.38 2.20
CA LYS A 251 17.16 15.19 3.36
C LYS A 251 16.36 14.94 4.63
N SER A 252 15.31 15.74 4.89
CA SER A 252 14.42 15.53 6.04
C SER A 252 13.83 14.14 6.04
N LEU A 253 13.25 13.70 4.92
CA LEU A 253 12.63 12.37 4.82
C LEU A 253 13.62 11.22 5.10
N ILE A 254 14.87 11.35 4.66
CA ILE A 254 15.91 10.34 4.94
C ILE A 254 16.28 10.35 6.43
N THR A 255 16.45 11.53 7.04
CA THR A 255 16.73 11.65 8.48
C THR A 255 15.60 11.08 9.33
N ASP A 256 14.35 11.37 8.99
CA ASP A 256 13.18 10.86 9.70
C ASP A 256 13.08 9.32 9.59
N LEU A 257 13.38 8.78 8.40
CA LEU A 257 13.43 7.34 8.18
C LEU A 257 14.53 6.67 9.01
N ASP A 258 15.73 7.26 9.06
CA ASP A 258 16.85 6.73 9.84
C ASP A 258 16.55 6.75 11.34
N ALA A 259 15.92 7.82 11.83
CA ALA A 259 15.44 7.94 13.19
C ALA A 259 14.37 6.88 13.54
N LEU A 260 13.43 6.61 12.62
CA LEU A 260 12.41 5.57 12.79
C LEU A 260 13.02 4.17 12.88
N ILE A 261 14.00 3.86 12.01
CA ILE A 261 14.67 2.56 11.96
C ILE A 261 15.60 2.36 13.17
N GLY A 262 16.10 3.46 13.75
CA GLY A 262 17.09 3.43 14.82
C GLY A 262 18.53 3.30 14.31
N GLU A 263 18.79 3.70 13.06
CA GLU A 263 20.16 3.96 12.60
C GLU A 263 20.58 5.31 13.18
N GLU A 264 21.36 5.33 14.27
CA GLU A 264 22.01 6.58 14.72
C GLU A 264 22.82 7.16 13.56
N GLU A 265 22.73 8.50 13.36
CA GLU A 265 23.61 9.23 12.47
C GLU A 265 25.05 8.79 12.69
N GLN A 266 25.64 8.08 11.72
CA GLN A 266 27.09 7.99 11.66
C GLN A 266 27.59 9.41 11.38
N THR A 267 27.87 10.15 12.44
CA THR A 267 28.61 11.41 12.33
C THR A 267 29.91 11.08 11.59
N PRO A 268 30.17 11.66 10.41
CA PRO A 268 31.36 11.31 9.65
C PRO A 268 32.56 11.73 10.50
N ALA A 269 33.32 10.76 11.00
CA ALA A 269 34.55 11.02 11.74
C ALA A 269 35.45 11.93 10.86
N PRO A 270 35.94 13.06 11.39
CA PRO A 270 36.68 14.02 10.60
C PRO A 270 37.96 13.35 10.09
N GLY A 271 38.03 13.13 8.77
CA GLY A 271 39.23 12.62 8.10
C GLY A 271 39.08 11.33 7.27
N ARG A 272 37.92 10.66 7.25
CA ARG A 272 37.71 9.56 6.29
C ARG A 272 37.24 10.11 4.94
N ARG A 273 38.19 10.24 3.99
CA ARG A 273 37.85 10.29 2.55
C ARG A 273 36.93 9.11 2.25
N PHE A 274 35.75 9.39 1.69
CA PHE A 274 34.86 8.38 1.13
C PHE A 274 35.66 7.51 0.14
N LYS A 275 36.06 6.31 0.59
CA LYS A 275 36.16 5.19 -0.32
C LYS A 275 34.79 4.55 -0.29
N LEU A 276 33.99 4.84 -1.32
CA LEU A 276 32.90 3.96 -1.71
C LEU A 276 33.50 2.56 -1.77
N ALA A 277 33.11 1.68 -0.85
CA ALA A 277 33.29 0.26 -1.10
C ALA A 277 32.55 -0.01 -2.41
N ALA A 278 33.26 -0.59 -3.39
CA ALA A 278 32.61 -1.03 -4.61
C ALA A 278 31.40 -1.89 -4.21
N PRO A 279 30.21 -1.65 -4.77
CA PRO A 279 29.05 -2.46 -4.43
C PRO A 279 29.41 -3.92 -4.70
N GLU A 280 29.12 -4.81 -3.74
CA GLU A 280 29.22 -6.25 -3.99
C GLU A 280 28.37 -6.55 -5.23
N GLU A 281 29.03 -7.07 -6.26
CA GLU A 281 28.39 -7.48 -7.51
C GLU A 281 27.33 -8.52 -7.18
N GLY A 282 26.05 -8.11 -7.20
CA GLY A 282 24.91 -8.98 -6.92
C GLY A 282 23.80 -8.36 -6.07
N THR A 283 24.04 -7.24 -5.40
CA THR A 283 22.98 -6.54 -4.65
C THR A 283 21.97 -5.87 -5.59
N LEU A 284 20.68 -5.94 -5.26
CA LEU A 284 19.59 -5.33 -6.03
C LEU A 284 19.84 -3.83 -6.28
N VAL A 285 20.48 -3.16 -5.32
CA VAL A 285 20.94 -1.77 -5.36
C VAL A 285 21.85 -1.52 -6.56
N ALA A 286 22.80 -2.41 -6.86
CA ALA A 286 23.69 -2.27 -8.00
C ALA A 286 22.98 -2.46 -9.35
N LYS A 287 21.89 -3.24 -9.39
CA LYS A 287 21.07 -3.41 -10.60
C LYS A 287 20.16 -2.21 -10.85
N VAL A 288 19.44 -1.75 -9.83
CA VAL A 288 18.52 -0.59 -9.95
C VAL A 288 19.29 0.67 -10.32
N LEU A 289 20.44 0.93 -9.69
CA LEU A 289 21.30 2.07 -10.02
C LEU A 289 21.84 2.00 -11.46
N LYS A 290 22.15 0.81 -11.98
CA LYS A 290 22.74 0.62 -13.31
C LYS A 290 21.71 0.72 -14.44
N ASP A 291 20.43 0.44 -14.14
CA ASP A 291 19.35 0.51 -15.11
C ASP A 291 18.72 1.91 -15.20
N GLU A 292 18.70 2.70 -14.12
CA GLU A 292 18.23 4.09 -14.18
C GLU A 292 19.28 5.07 -14.72
N LEU A 293 20.58 4.88 -14.45
CA LEU A 293 21.64 5.75 -14.99
C LEU A 293 21.92 5.56 -16.49
N LYS A 294 21.24 4.61 -17.15
CA LYS A 294 21.33 4.36 -18.60
C LYS A 294 20.19 4.99 -19.39
N LYS A 295 19.22 5.62 -18.73
CA LYS A 295 18.16 6.42 -19.36
C LYS A 295 18.48 7.90 -19.20
#